data_AF-A0A7Y5VHY7-F1
#
_entry.id   AF-A0A7Y5VHY7-F1
#
_cell.length_a   1.000
_cell.length_b   1.000
_cell.length_c   1.000
_cell.angle_alpha   90.00
_cell.angle_beta   90.00
_cell.angle_gamma   90.00
#
_symmetry.space_group_name_H-M   'P 1'
#
loop_
_entity.id
_entity.type
_entity.pdbx_description
1 polymer ?
#
loop_
_entity_poly.entity_id
_entity_poly.type
_entity_poly.pdbx_seq_one_letter_code
_entity_poly.pdbx_strand_id
1 'polypeptide(L)' 'LAVERLLQEIPEVAECDRVTGDDCFVARVYLRSIQHLDEVLNRIIDKAQTSTSIVKSQVVKRRPAPFVTE' A
#
# COMPACT_ATOMS: atom_id res chain seq x y z
N LEU A 1 -13.06 -9.01 -4.48
CA LEU A 1 -12.10 -10.01 -3.93
C LEU A 1 -11.90 -9.71 -2.44
N ALA A 2 -11.76 -10.70 -1.57
CA ALA A 2 -11.72 -10.47 -0.11
C ALA A 2 -10.58 -9.53 0.33
N VAL A 3 -9.42 -9.63 -0.33
CA VAL A 3 -8.23 -8.78 -0.05
C VAL A 3 -8.45 -7.31 -0.40
N GLU A 4 -9.16 -7.03 -1.51
CA GLU A 4 -9.41 -5.67 -1.97
C GLU A 4 -10.26 -4.88 -0.97
N ARG A 5 -11.33 -5.50 -0.44
CA ARG A 5 -12.16 -4.88 0.60
C ARG A 5 -11.37 -4.65 1.87
N LEU A 6 -10.58 -5.64 2.28
CA LEU A 6 -9.70 -5.52 3.44
C LEU A 6 -8.74 -4.32 3.31
N LEU A 7 -8.08 -4.16 2.15
CA LEU A 7 -7.17 -3.03 1.92
C LEU A 7 -7.88 -1.67 1.94
N GLN A 8 -9.14 -1.60 1.51
CA GLN A 8 -9.96 -0.38 1.58
C GLN A 8 -10.38 -0.02 3.02
N GLU A 9 -10.49 -1.02 3.90
CA GLU A 9 -10.90 -0.85 5.30
C GLU A 9 -9.73 -0.46 6.22
N ILE A 10 -8.48 -0.68 5.80
CA ILE A 10 -7.28 -0.35 6.58
C ILE A 10 -6.96 1.14 6.41
N PRO A 11 -7.15 1.99 7.44
CA PRO A 11 -6.98 3.44 7.32
C PRO A 11 -5.53 3.86 7.07
N GLU A 12 -4.56 3.01 7.41
CA GLU A 12 -3.15 3.25 7.13
C GLU A 12 -2.80 3.15 5.63
N VAL A 13 -3.64 2.47 4.83
CA VAL A 13 -3.47 2.36 3.37
C VAL A 13 -3.97 3.64 2.71
N ALA A 14 -3.03 4.50 2.27
CA ALA A 14 -3.36 5.77 1.64
C ALA A 14 -3.57 5.65 0.12
N GLU A 15 -2.95 4.66 -0.50
CA GLU A 15 -3.12 4.33 -1.91
C GLU A 15 -2.91 2.83 -2.12
N CYS A 16 -3.61 2.25 -3.08
CA CYS A 16 -3.39 0.89 -3.48
C CYS A 16 -3.75 0.73 -4.96
N ASP A 17 -2.79 0.22 -5.72
CA ASP A 17 -2.93 -0.05 -7.13
C ASP A 17 -2.97 -1.56 -7.36
N ARG A 18 -3.89 -2.02 -8.21
CA ARG A 18 -3.82 -3.36 -8.77
C ARG A 18 -2.82 -3.35 -9.92
N VAL A 19 -1.85 -4.24 -9.88
CA VAL A 19 -0.76 -4.27 -10.85
C VAL A 19 -0.71 -5.61 -11.58
N THR A 20 0.01 -5.62 -12.69
CA THR A 20 0.41 -6.86 -13.37
C THR A 20 1.81 -7.26 -12.91
N GLY A 21 2.06 -8.54 -12.71
CA GLY A 21 3.35 -9.06 -12.27
C GLY A 21 3.17 -10.16 -11.23
N ASP A 22 4.20 -10.35 -10.41
CA ASP A 22 4.20 -11.36 -9.34
C ASP A 22 3.30 -10.95 -8.16
N ASP A 23 3.23 -9.65 -7.86
CA ASP A 23 2.37 -9.09 -6.82
C ASP A 23 1.01 -8.66 -7.41
N CYS A 24 -0.09 -9.00 -6.72
CA CYS A 24 -1.43 -8.59 -7.13
C CYS A 24 -1.73 -7.11 -6.86
N PHE A 25 -1.13 -6.55 -5.81
CA PHE A 25 -1.40 -5.21 -5.31
C PHE A 25 -0.12 -4.54 -4.81
N VAL A 26 0.00 -3.24 -5.07
CA VAL A 26 1.03 -2.39 -4.47
C VAL A 26 0.33 -1.30 -3.67
N ALA A 27 0.60 -1.24 -2.36
CA ALA A 27 -0.04 -0.30 -1.46
C ALA A 27 0.99 0.59 -0.76
N ARG A 28 0.65 1.87 -0.58
CA ARG A 28 1.43 2.78 0.28
C ARG A 28 0.76 2.90 1.63
N VAL A 29 1.49 2.51 2.66
CA VAL A 29 1.02 2.48 4.03
C VAL A 29 1.78 3.52 4.86
N TYR A 30 1.05 4.32 5.63
CA TYR A 30 1.62 5.31 6.54
C TYR A 30 1.57 4.79 7.98
N LEU A 31 2.73 4.81 8.63
CA LEU A 31 2.93 4.18 9.94
C LEU A 31 3.52 5.18 10.93
N ARG A 32 3.26 4.96 12.22
CA ARG A 32 3.80 5.77 13.31
C ARG A 32 5.14 5.24 13.86
N SER A 33 5.44 3.96 13.62
CA SER A 33 6.67 3.28 14.04
C SER A 33 6.85 1.96 13.26
N ILE A 34 7.99 1.28 13.46
CA ILE A 34 8.19 -0.07 12.93
C ILE A 34 7.28 -1.08 13.64
N GLN A 35 7.03 -0.95 14.94
CA GLN A 35 6.10 -1.84 15.66
C GLN A 35 4.67 -1.73 15.11
N HIS A 36 4.26 -0.52 14.71
CA HIS A 36 2.96 -0.31 14.07
C HIS A 36 2.87 -0.99 12.70
N LEU A 37 3.99 -1.26 12.01
CA LEU A 37 3.98 -2.07 10.78
C LEU A 37 3.40 -3.45 11.05
N ASP A 38 3.88 -4.11 12.10
CA ASP A 38 3.47 -5.48 12.43
C ASP A 38 1.97 -5.53 12.74
N GLU A 39 1.45 -4.54 13.47
CA GLU A 39 0.02 -4.40 13.75
C GLU A 39 -0.82 -4.29 12.46
N VAL A 40 -0.34 -3.54 11.47
CA VAL A 40 -1.03 -3.39 10.18
C VAL A 40 -0.91 -4.65 9.33
N LEU A 41 0.29 -5.25 9.23
CA LEU A 41 0.53 -6.47 8.47
C LEU A 41 -0.26 -7.66 9.02
N ASN A 42 -0.43 -7.75 10.34
CA ASN A 42 -1.24 -8.79 10.97
C ASN A 42 -2.70 -8.78 10.52
N ARG A 43 -3.24 -7.63 10.07
CA ARG A 43 -4.60 -7.57 9.50
C ARG A 43 -4.67 -8.22 8.12
N ILE A 44 -3.54 -8.33 7.42
CA ILE A 44 -3.43 -8.76 6.01
C ILE A 44 -2.96 -10.22 5.89
N ILE A 45 -2.13 -10.68 6.82
CA ILE A 45 -1.38 -11.94 6.73
C ILE A 45 -2.26 -13.18 6.50
N ASP A 46 -3.49 -13.18 7.01
CA ASP A 46 -4.45 -14.29 6.84
C ASP A 46 -5.03 -14.40 5.42
N LYS A 47 -4.93 -13.33 4.63
CA LYS A 47 -5.58 -13.21 3.31
C LYS A 47 -4.59 -13.07 2.17
N ALA A 48 -3.38 -12.56 2.44
CA ALA A 48 -2.36 -12.34 1.42
C ALA A 48 -0.96 -12.44 2.00
N GLN A 49 -0.05 -12.96 1.18
CA GLN A 49 1.39 -12.83 1.43
C GLN A 49 1.82 -11.40 1.09
N THR A 50 2.68 -10.81 1.93
CA THR A 50 3.11 -9.42 1.78
C THR A 50 4.62 -9.32 1.59
N SER A 51 5.05 -8.55 0.59
CA SER A 51 6.43 -8.05 0.47
C SER A 51 6.46 -6.59 0.93
N THR A 52 7.36 -6.25 1.86
CA THR A 52 7.41 -4.91 2.46
C THR A 52 8.73 -4.20 2.18
N SER A 53 8.64 -2.94 1.76
CA SER A 53 9.77 -2.03 1.61
C SER A 53 9.54 -0.73 2.39
N ILE A 54 10.55 -0.24 3.10
CA ILE A 54 10.48 1.00 3.88
C ILE A 54 11.04 2.17 3.07
N VAL A 55 10.23 3.20 2.86
CA VAL A 55 10.63 4.41 2.13
C VAL A 55 11.53 5.28 3.01
N LYS A 56 12.84 5.27 2.75
CA LYS A 56 13.82 6.10 3.47
C LYS A 56 13.67 7.61 3.19
N SER A 57 13.44 7.96 1.94
CA SER A 57 13.21 9.35 1.52
C SER A 57 12.42 9.38 0.21
N GLN A 58 11.67 10.45 -0.01
CA GLN A 58 10.98 10.69 -1.28
C GLN A 58 11.76 11.73 -2.08
N VAL A 59 12.53 11.28 -3.07
CA VAL A 59 13.33 12.16 -3.94
C VAL A 59 12.45 12.98 -4.89
N VAL A 60 11.31 12.41 -5.30
CA VAL A 60 10.28 13.10 -6.10
C VAL A 60 8.95 12.97 -5.37
N LYS A 61 8.28 14.11 -5.14
CA LYS A 61 6.94 14.12 -4.55
C LYS A 61 5.89 13.73 -5.59
N ARG A 62 4.79 13.14 -5.12
CA ARG A 62 3.61 12.91 -5.96
C ARG A 62 3.18 14.25 -6.54
N ARG A 63 3.01 14.28 -7.86
CA ARG A 63 2.61 15.43 -8.66
C ARG A 63 1.59 14.98 -9.71
N PRO A 64 0.73 15.88 -10.23
CA PRO A 64 -0.26 15.54 -11.24
C PRO A 64 0.35 14.86 -12.46
N ALA A 65 -0.47 14.08 -13.17
CA ALA A 65 -0.08 13.49 -14.44
C ALA A 65 0.36 14.60 -15.42
N PRO A 66 1.39 14.36 -16.25
CA PRO A 66 1.86 15.35 -17.21
C PRO A 66 0.88 15.58 -18.37
N PHE A 67 -0.19 14.78 -18.44
CA PHE A 67 -1.23 14.88 -19.45
C PHE A 67 -2.52 15.31 -18.77
N VAL A 68 -3.17 16.32 -19.34
CA VAL A 68 -4.50 16.77 -18.92
C VAL A 68 -5.44 15.60 -19.15
N THR A 69 -6.11 15.15 -18.09
CA THR A 69 -7.21 14.19 -18.22
C THR A 69 -8.41 15.00 -18.73
N GLU A 70 -8.88 14.73 -19.95
CA GLU A 70 -10.13 15.32 -20.48
C GLU A 70 -11.35 14.94 -19.63
#